data_AF-A0A2G7G9Z8-F1
#
_entry.id   AF-A0A2G7G9Z8-F1
#
_cell.length_a   1.000
_cell.length_b   1.000
_cell.length_c   1.000
_cell.angle_alpha   90.00
_cell.angle_beta   90.00
_cell.angle_gamma   90.00
#
_symmetry.space_group_name_H-M   'P 1'
#
loop_
_entity.id
_entity.type
_entity.pdbx_description
1 polymer ?
#
loop_
_entity_poly.entity_id
_entity_poly.type
_entity_poly.pdbx_seq_one_letter_code
_entity_poly.pdbx_strand_id
1 'polypeptide(L)'
;MDNSAHDLRDGALNPRGITNATLVGPRSYSFTEWKLAGNAGFEDHLDPVRAPLNEGSLYAERVGIHLPGYKFDEAEEVSSNSTSLTVPGAGIRVFRTVVPLSVPPGLDVSISFRLTAPSNVTFTSAEGYTNQLRALLFVNGYQYGRFNPYIGHQIDFPVPPGVLDYNGDNTIAVTVWSQSVDGAEIKVDWNVDYVHETSFDMNFDGAYLRPGWIEERREYA
;
A
#
# COMPACT_ATOMS: atom_id res chain seq x y z
N MET A 1 -5.09 12.88 6.71
CA MET A 1 -3.96 12.82 7.67
C MET A 1 -3.40 11.41 7.60
N ASP A 2 -2.09 11.25 7.70
CA ASP A 2 -1.46 9.92 7.80
C ASP A 2 -1.08 9.63 9.24
N ASN A 3 -1.09 8.35 9.62
CA ASN A 3 -0.72 7.87 10.94
C ASN A 3 0.47 6.91 10.85
N SER A 4 1.65 7.36 11.28
CA SER A 4 2.87 6.55 11.39
C SER A 4 2.93 5.66 12.65
N ALA A 5 1.77 5.32 13.21
CA ALA A 5 1.53 4.62 14.49
C ALA A 5 1.55 5.53 15.74
N HIS A 6 1.16 4.92 16.87
CA HIS A 6 1.17 5.53 18.20
C HIS A 6 2.59 5.64 18.76
N ASP A 7 2.81 6.64 19.63
CA ASP A 7 4.08 6.78 20.31
C ASP A 7 4.21 5.70 21.41
N LEU A 8 5.41 5.53 21.95
CA LEU A 8 5.65 4.55 23.01
C LEU A 8 5.24 5.08 24.39
N ARG A 9 4.87 4.17 25.29
CA ARG A 9 4.60 4.41 26.73
C ARG A 9 3.50 5.46 26.93
N ASP A 10 3.73 6.46 27.78
CA ASP A 10 2.75 7.52 28.09
C ASP A 10 2.32 8.30 26.84
N GLY A 11 3.18 8.36 25.81
CA GLY A 11 2.85 8.98 24.53
C GLY A 11 1.88 8.16 23.68
N ALA A 12 1.60 6.90 24.01
CA ALA A 12 0.65 6.07 23.26
C ALA A 12 -0.76 6.69 23.26
N LEU A 13 -1.10 7.46 24.30
CA LEU A 13 -2.37 8.17 24.43
C LEU A 13 -2.44 9.45 23.58
N ASN A 14 -1.35 9.85 22.91
CA ASN A 14 -1.37 11.02 22.04
C ASN A 14 -2.35 10.79 20.89
N PRO A 15 -3.34 11.68 20.69
CA PRO A 15 -4.36 11.50 19.68
C PRO A 15 -3.77 11.54 18.27
N ARG A 16 -4.46 10.89 17.33
CA ARG A 16 -4.21 10.99 15.88
C ARG A 16 -5.47 11.56 15.25
N GLY A 17 -5.36 12.68 14.56
CA GLY A 17 -6.51 13.36 13.96
C GLY A 17 -6.51 14.87 14.22
N ILE A 18 -7.68 15.47 14.17
CA ILE A 18 -7.87 16.92 14.34
C ILE A 18 -7.90 17.24 15.83
N THR A 19 -6.89 17.95 16.34
CA THR A 19 -6.85 18.42 17.73
C THR A 19 -7.53 19.79 17.91
N ASN A 20 -7.56 20.61 16.86
CA ASN A 20 -8.26 21.89 16.81
C ASN A 20 -8.57 22.27 15.35
N ALA A 21 -9.72 22.88 15.11
CA ALA A 21 -10.04 23.52 13.83
C ALA A 21 -10.83 24.81 14.09
N THR A 22 -10.43 25.90 13.44
CA THR A 22 -11.13 27.19 13.47
C THR A 22 -11.32 27.69 12.05
N LEU A 23 -12.56 27.95 11.63
CA LEU A 23 -12.86 28.55 10.33
C LEU A 23 -12.98 30.07 10.48
N VAL A 24 -12.05 30.80 9.86
CA VAL A 24 -11.99 32.26 9.88
C VAL A 24 -12.59 32.82 8.58
N GLY A 25 -13.37 33.89 8.68
CA GLY A 25 -13.88 34.61 7.52
C GLY A 25 -14.67 35.85 7.94
N PRO A 26 -15.43 36.47 7.02
CA PRO A 26 -16.13 37.74 7.28
C PRO A 26 -17.29 37.63 8.27
N ARG A 27 -17.65 36.41 8.70
CA ARG A 27 -18.72 36.12 9.66
C ARG A 27 -18.22 35.09 10.68
N SER A 28 -19.00 34.87 11.72
CA SER A 28 -18.81 33.73 12.62
C SER A 28 -19.28 32.45 11.95
N TYR A 29 -18.45 31.41 12.01
CA TYR A 29 -18.76 30.08 11.50
C TYR A 29 -18.70 29.07 12.65
N SER A 30 -19.57 28.06 12.59
CA SER A 30 -19.58 26.94 13.51
C SER A 30 -19.76 25.64 12.74
N PHE A 31 -18.97 24.63 13.08
CA PHE A 31 -19.14 23.28 12.55
C PHE A 31 -20.36 22.61 13.20
N THR A 32 -21.23 21.98 12.41
CA THR A 32 -22.43 21.29 12.91
C THR A 32 -22.22 19.79 13.10
N GLU A 33 -21.34 19.16 12.32
CA GLU A 33 -21.05 17.73 12.36
C GLU A 33 -19.62 17.47 11.87
N TRP A 34 -18.99 16.41 12.39
CA TRP A 34 -17.78 15.80 11.85
C TRP A 34 -18.04 14.33 11.57
N LYS A 35 -17.63 13.86 10.38
CA LYS A 35 -17.60 12.43 10.04
C LYS A 35 -16.17 11.98 9.85
N LEU A 36 -15.84 10.82 10.41
CA LEU A 36 -14.53 10.21 10.33
C LEU A 36 -14.71 8.72 10.00
N ALA A 37 -13.82 8.18 9.18
CA ALA A 37 -13.72 6.76 8.92
C ALA A 37 -12.31 6.28 9.28
N GLY A 38 -12.22 5.16 10.00
CA GLY A 38 -10.99 4.41 10.24
C GLY A 38 -10.85 3.26 9.24
N ASN A 39 -10.18 2.18 9.66
CA ASN A 39 -10.20 0.92 8.92
C ASN A 39 -11.61 0.31 8.88
N ALA A 40 -11.88 -0.53 7.88
CA ALA A 40 -13.16 -1.24 7.79
C ALA A 40 -13.37 -2.16 9.00
N GLY A 41 -14.60 -2.19 9.51
CA GLY A 41 -14.99 -2.95 10.70
C GLY A 41 -14.42 -2.46 12.04
N PHE A 42 -13.59 -1.41 12.06
CA PHE A 42 -12.97 -0.88 13.30
C PHE A 42 -12.33 -1.99 14.16
N GLU A 43 -12.94 -2.31 15.31
CA GLU A 43 -12.48 -3.31 16.28
C GLU A 43 -13.00 -4.74 15.98
N ASP A 44 -13.96 -4.89 15.06
CA ASP A 44 -14.53 -6.20 14.70
C ASP A 44 -13.60 -7.03 13.78
N HIS A 45 -12.54 -6.40 13.24
CA HIS A 45 -11.46 -7.03 12.47
C HIS A 45 -11.94 -7.98 11.35
N LEU A 46 -12.36 -7.41 10.21
CA LEU A 46 -12.84 -8.16 9.03
C LEU A 46 -11.79 -9.09 8.40
N ASP A 47 -10.51 -8.89 8.70
CA ASP A 47 -9.41 -9.75 8.29
C ASP A 47 -8.60 -10.19 9.51
N PRO A 48 -9.04 -11.24 10.23
CA PRO A 48 -8.40 -11.68 11.46
C PRO A 48 -6.99 -12.26 11.25
N VAL A 49 -6.63 -12.61 10.00
CA VAL A 49 -5.28 -13.13 9.68
C VAL A 49 -4.25 -11.99 9.65
N ARG A 50 -4.66 -10.80 9.21
CA ARG A 50 -3.77 -9.63 9.07
C ARG A 50 -4.03 -8.52 10.11
N ALA A 51 -5.14 -8.60 10.83
CA ALA A 51 -5.51 -7.65 11.88
C ALA A 51 -4.48 -7.57 13.03
N PRO A 52 -4.48 -6.46 13.81
CA PRO A 52 -5.39 -5.32 13.72
C PRO A 52 -4.85 -4.10 12.96
N LEU A 53 -3.58 -4.12 12.52
CA LEU A 53 -2.90 -2.90 12.04
C LEU A 53 -2.51 -2.92 10.56
N ASN A 54 -2.86 -3.98 9.83
CA ASN A 54 -2.51 -4.11 8.42
C ASN A 54 -3.20 -3.06 7.53
N GLU A 55 -4.41 -2.64 7.90
CA GLU A 55 -5.24 -1.73 7.13
C GLU A 55 -5.40 -0.38 7.84
N GLY A 56 -5.24 0.69 7.06
CA GLY A 56 -5.60 2.05 7.40
C GLY A 56 -7.01 2.40 6.92
N SER A 57 -7.23 3.69 6.70
CA SER A 57 -8.56 4.25 6.47
C SER A 57 -8.80 4.72 5.04
N LEU A 58 -7.90 4.47 4.09
CA LEU A 58 -8.11 4.85 2.70
C LEU A 58 -9.26 4.03 2.11
N TYR A 59 -10.01 4.62 1.17
CA TYR A 59 -11.13 3.94 0.50
C TYR A 59 -10.73 2.54 0.01
N ALA A 60 -9.59 2.45 -0.67
CA ALA A 60 -9.08 1.19 -1.21
C ALA A 60 -8.80 0.12 -0.15
N GLU A 61 -8.33 0.52 1.03
CA GLU A 61 -8.12 -0.40 2.15
C GLU A 61 -9.47 -0.85 2.72
N ARG A 62 -10.41 0.09 2.91
CA ARG A 62 -11.74 -0.23 3.46
C ARG A 62 -12.52 -1.21 2.59
N VAL A 63 -12.57 -0.96 1.28
CA VAL A 63 -13.24 -1.87 0.34
C VAL A 63 -12.40 -3.09 -0.02
N GLY A 64 -11.14 -3.17 0.40
CA GLY A 64 -10.29 -4.35 0.23
C GLY A 64 -9.65 -4.53 -1.15
N ILE A 65 -9.37 -3.45 -1.89
CA ILE A 65 -8.70 -3.52 -3.22
C ILE A 65 -7.34 -4.24 -3.13
N HIS A 66 -6.65 -4.14 -2.00
CA HIS A 66 -5.37 -4.79 -1.74
C HIS A 66 -5.44 -6.32 -1.59
N LEU A 67 -6.65 -6.89 -1.44
CA LEU A 67 -6.84 -8.32 -1.18
C LEU A 67 -6.84 -9.15 -2.48
N PRO A 68 -6.36 -10.41 -2.43
CA PRO A 68 -6.50 -11.36 -3.54
C PRO A 68 -7.97 -11.55 -3.93
N GLY A 69 -8.27 -11.62 -5.23
CA GLY A 69 -9.62 -11.86 -5.73
C GLY A 69 -10.55 -10.63 -5.81
N TYR A 70 -10.11 -9.44 -5.38
CA TYR A 70 -10.87 -8.20 -5.62
C TYR A 70 -11.13 -8.00 -7.12
N LYS A 71 -12.37 -7.67 -7.48
CA LYS A 71 -12.78 -7.37 -8.86
C LYS A 71 -13.19 -5.91 -8.96
N PHE A 72 -12.55 -5.17 -9.86
CA PHE A 72 -13.01 -3.83 -10.20
C PHE A 72 -14.29 -3.91 -11.02
N ASP A 73 -15.27 -3.08 -10.67
CA ASP A 73 -16.44 -2.86 -11.52
C ASP A 73 -16.02 -2.04 -12.76
N GLU A 74 -15.19 -1.01 -12.53
CA GLU A 74 -14.54 -0.20 -13.55
C GLU A 74 -13.11 0.14 -13.09
N ALA A 75 -12.14 0.08 -14.03
CA ALA A 75 -10.76 0.52 -13.79
C ALA A 75 -10.16 1.06 -15.09
N GLU A 76 -9.31 2.08 -14.96
CA GLU A 76 -8.45 2.53 -16.04
C GLU A 76 -7.29 1.54 -16.19
N GLU A 77 -7.15 0.93 -17.37
CA GLU A 77 -6.02 0.05 -17.65
C GLU A 77 -4.74 0.87 -17.83
N VAL A 78 -3.72 0.53 -17.03
CA VAL A 78 -2.36 1.02 -17.27
C VAL A 78 -1.72 0.15 -18.35
N SER A 79 -1.16 0.78 -19.39
CA SER A 79 -0.44 0.09 -20.45
C SER A 79 0.61 -0.87 -19.88
N SER A 80 0.68 -2.09 -20.41
CA SER A 80 1.71 -3.07 -20.03
C SER A 80 3.14 -2.61 -20.35
N ASN A 81 3.30 -1.61 -21.23
CA ASN A 81 4.58 -0.98 -21.52
C ASN A 81 4.90 0.17 -20.56
N SER A 82 4.00 0.52 -19.63
CA SER A 82 4.27 1.56 -18.65
C SER A 82 5.34 1.08 -17.67
N THR A 83 6.36 1.90 -17.48
CA THR A 83 7.45 1.63 -16.51
C THR A 83 7.29 2.43 -15.23
N SER A 84 6.22 3.23 -15.13
CA SER A 84 5.91 4.04 -13.95
C SER A 84 4.40 4.13 -13.73
N LEU A 85 4.04 4.49 -12.49
CA LEU A 85 2.69 4.74 -12.04
C LEU A 85 2.58 6.24 -11.72
N THR A 86 1.55 6.90 -12.25
CA THR A 86 1.41 8.35 -12.17
C THR A 86 0.09 8.79 -11.54
N VAL A 87 0.18 9.83 -10.72
CA VAL A 87 -0.96 10.57 -10.17
C VAL A 87 -0.85 12.00 -10.68
N PRO A 88 -1.71 12.44 -11.61
CA PRO A 88 -1.49 13.66 -12.40
C PRO A 88 -1.69 14.99 -11.65
N GLY A 89 -1.96 14.93 -10.34
CA GLY A 89 -2.15 16.11 -9.48
C GLY A 89 -2.24 15.71 -8.02
N ALA A 90 -2.73 16.60 -7.16
CA ALA A 90 -2.92 16.29 -5.75
C ALA A 90 -4.07 15.30 -5.57
N GLY A 91 -3.81 14.16 -4.92
CA GLY A 91 -4.82 13.12 -4.78
C GLY A 91 -4.22 11.73 -4.58
N ILE A 92 -5.08 10.72 -4.59
CA ILE A 92 -4.71 9.33 -4.33
C ILE A 92 -5.19 8.47 -5.50
N ARG A 93 -4.33 7.61 -6.03
CA ARG A 93 -4.69 6.51 -6.95
C ARG A 93 -4.19 5.19 -6.38
N VAL A 94 -4.88 4.11 -6.72
CA VAL A 94 -4.47 2.74 -6.37
C VAL A 94 -4.26 1.96 -7.65
N PHE A 95 -3.10 1.34 -7.74
CA PHE A 95 -2.70 0.47 -8.84
C PHE A 95 -2.70 -0.95 -8.32
N ARG A 96 -3.19 -1.89 -9.12
CA ARG A 96 -3.25 -3.29 -8.75
C ARG A 96 -2.91 -4.14 -9.96
N THR A 97 -2.16 -5.20 -9.72
CA THR A 97 -1.88 -6.24 -10.72
C THR A 97 -1.81 -7.61 -10.04
N VAL A 98 -1.83 -8.67 -10.85
CA VAL A 98 -1.59 -10.05 -10.42
C VAL A 98 -0.42 -10.58 -11.23
N VAL A 99 0.62 -11.08 -10.53
CA VAL A 99 1.84 -11.60 -11.16
C VAL A 99 2.05 -13.08 -10.79
N PRO A 100 2.26 -13.98 -11.76
CA PRO A 100 2.61 -15.36 -11.47
C PRO A 100 4.08 -15.46 -11.04
N LEU A 101 4.36 -16.31 -10.06
CA LEU A 101 5.70 -16.62 -9.59
C LEU A 101 5.90 -18.14 -9.55
N SER A 102 7.06 -18.60 -10.00
CA SER A 102 7.43 -20.02 -10.03
C SER A 102 8.90 -20.18 -9.66
N VAL A 103 9.15 -20.39 -8.36
CA VAL A 103 10.47 -20.65 -7.81
C VAL A 103 10.73 -22.16 -7.80
N PRO A 104 11.84 -22.64 -8.40
CA PRO A 104 12.18 -24.05 -8.39
C PRO A 104 12.31 -24.63 -6.97
N PRO A 105 11.87 -25.89 -6.73
CA PRO A 105 12.06 -26.55 -5.45
C PRO A 105 13.54 -26.63 -5.04
N GLY A 106 13.79 -26.60 -3.73
CA GLY A 106 15.15 -26.65 -3.17
C GLY A 106 15.90 -25.31 -3.19
N LEU A 107 15.22 -24.22 -3.55
CA LEU A 107 15.79 -22.86 -3.52
C LEU A 107 15.11 -21.98 -2.46
N ASP A 108 15.94 -21.27 -1.70
CA ASP A 108 15.57 -20.09 -0.92
C ASP A 108 15.95 -18.86 -1.74
N VAL A 109 14.93 -18.16 -2.24
CA VAL A 109 15.06 -16.95 -3.03
C VAL A 109 14.54 -15.79 -2.20
N SER A 110 15.34 -14.76 -1.93
CA SER A 110 14.82 -13.52 -1.35
C SER A 110 14.33 -12.59 -2.44
N ILE A 111 13.10 -12.10 -2.27
CA ILE A 111 12.48 -11.14 -3.18
C ILE A 111 12.17 -9.86 -2.42
N SER A 112 12.58 -8.73 -2.99
CA SER A 112 12.22 -7.39 -2.50
C SER A 112 11.52 -6.58 -3.57
N PHE A 113 10.63 -5.68 -3.16
CA PHE A 113 10.06 -4.66 -4.03
C PHE A 113 10.86 -3.37 -3.90
N ARG A 114 11.34 -2.84 -5.02
CA ARG A 114 12.07 -1.57 -5.08
C ARG A 114 11.15 -0.47 -5.56
N LEU A 115 10.94 0.53 -4.72
CA LEU A 115 10.15 1.72 -5.03
C LEU A 115 11.08 2.91 -5.23
N THR A 116 10.95 3.59 -6.38
CA THR A 116 11.72 4.80 -6.68
C THR A 116 10.82 5.92 -7.19
N ALA A 117 11.20 7.17 -6.97
CA ALA A 117 10.46 8.35 -7.40
C ALA A 117 11.44 9.41 -7.92
N PRO A 118 10.99 10.37 -8.77
CA PRO A 118 11.88 11.30 -9.45
C PRO A 118 12.88 12.01 -8.53
N SER A 119 14.17 11.92 -8.85
CA SER A 119 15.24 12.62 -8.13
C SER A 119 16.52 12.64 -8.96
N ASN A 120 17.51 13.41 -8.50
CA ASN A 120 18.83 13.50 -9.14
C ASN A 120 19.64 12.19 -9.14
N VAL A 121 19.23 11.18 -8.36
CA VAL A 121 19.95 9.89 -8.21
C VAL A 121 19.15 8.67 -8.69
N THR A 122 17.88 8.85 -9.09
CA THR A 122 17.03 7.75 -9.59
C THR A 122 16.68 7.95 -11.05
N PHE A 123 15.71 8.81 -11.34
CA PHE A 123 15.31 9.19 -12.69
C PHE A 123 14.69 10.58 -12.71
N THR A 124 14.67 11.20 -13.89
CA THR A 124 13.96 12.46 -14.15
C THR A 124 12.59 12.16 -14.73
N SER A 125 11.54 12.78 -14.18
CA SER A 125 10.20 12.67 -14.76
C SER A 125 10.15 13.39 -16.11
N ALA A 126 9.61 12.73 -17.13
CA ALA A 126 9.45 13.34 -18.46
C ALA A 126 8.36 14.43 -18.48
N GLU A 127 7.33 14.27 -17.64
CA GLU A 127 6.18 15.17 -17.55
C GLU A 127 6.28 16.16 -16.38
N GLY A 128 7.39 16.14 -15.65
CA GLY A 128 7.62 17.05 -14.51
C GLY A 128 6.96 16.60 -13.21
N TYR A 129 6.52 15.35 -13.09
CA TYR A 129 6.00 14.80 -11.83
C TYR A 129 7.05 14.83 -10.72
N THR A 130 6.57 14.96 -9.48
CA THR A 130 7.42 15.16 -8.30
C THR A 130 7.57 13.87 -7.48
N ASN A 131 8.52 13.88 -6.54
CA ASN A 131 8.63 12.86 -5.49
C ASN A 131 7.88 13.25 -4.20
N GLN A 132 7.06 14.30 -4.21
CA GLN A 132 6.26 14.68 -3.05
C GLN A 132 5.06 13.75 -2.93
N LEU A 133 5.33 12.53 -2.50
CA LEU A 133 4.36 11.45 -2.43
C LEU A 133 4.54 10.60 -1.19
N ARG A 134 3.47 9.90 -0.83
CA ARG A 134 3.50 8.72 0.04
C ARG A 134 2.94 7.54 -0.73
N ALA A 135 3.53 6.37 -0.58
CA ALA A 135 2.97 5.14 -1.14
C ALA A 135 2.89 4.02 -0.12
N LEU A 136 1.87 3.18 -0.26
CA LEU A 136 1.69 1.94 0.48
C LEU A 136 1.80 0.77 -0.48
N LEU A 137 2.69 -0.19 -0.19
CA LEU A 137 2.86 -1.44 -0.91
C LEU A 137 2.11 -2.55 -0.19
N PHE A 138 1.22 -3.22 -0.90
CA PHE A 138 0.54 -4.42 -0.46
C PHE A 138 0.91 -5.62 -1.34
N VAL A 139 1.21 -6.75 -0.69
CA VAL A 139 1.48 -8.03 -1.35
C VAL A 139 0.57 -9.09 -0.75
N ASN A 140 -0.29 -9.67 -1.58
CA ASN A 140 -1.34 -10.62 -1.18
C ASN A 140 -2.11 -10.16 0.06
N GLY A 141 -2.50 -8.88 0.09
CA GLY A 141 -3.24 -8.28 1.19
C GLY A 141 -2.40 -7.76 2.37
N TYR A 142 -1.11 -8.08 2.46
CA TYR A 142 -0.25 -7.58 3.55
C TYR A 142 0.43 -6.27 3.18
N GLN A 143 0.30 -5.24 4.02
CA GLN A 143 1.03 -3.99 3.88
C GLN A 143 2.49 -4.19 4.28
N TYR A 144 3.39 -4.20 3.30
CA TYR A 144 4.81 -4.51 3.48
C TYR A 144 5.74 -3.32 3.22
N GLY A 145 5.19 -2.17 2.83
CA GLY A 145 5.99 -0.98 2.58
C GLY A 145 5.23 0.31 2.76
N ARG A 146 5.85 1.24 3.46
CA ARG A 146 5.48 2.65 3.48
C ARG A 146 6.63 3.45 2.88
N PHE A 147 6.41 3.95 1.68
CA PHE A 147 7.42 4.68 0.93
C PHE A 147 7.13 6.18 0.98
N ASN A 148 8.10 6.96 1.45
CA ASN A 148 8.04 8.42 1.48
C ASN A 148 9.41 8.97 1.08
N PRO A 149 9.69 9.11 -0.23
CA PRO A 149 11.02 9.47 -0.74
C PRO A 149 11.45 10.89 -0.36
N TYR A 150 10.51 11.73 0.08
CA TYR A 150 10.82 13.09 0.53
C TYR A 150 11.41 13.12 1.96
N ILE A 151 11.17 12.07 2.76
CA ILE A 151 11.61 12.00 4.17
C ILE A 151 12.53 10.80 4.44
N GLY A 152 12.22 9.64 3.86
CA GLY A 152 12.87 8.36 4.15
C GLY A 152 13.78 7.87 3.02
N HIS A 153 14.72 7.01 3.38
CA HIS A 153 15.69 6.40 2.46
C HIS A 153 15.42 4.92 2.15
N GLN A 154 14.40 4.32 2.77
CA GLN A 154 14.03 2.94 2.49
C GLN A 154 13.35 2.88 1.11
N ILE A 155 14.01 2.20 0.18
CA ILE A 155 13.54 1.99 -1.20
C ILE A 155 13.29 0.51 -1.50
N ASP A 156 13.93 -0.41 -0.76
CA ASP A 156 13.79 -1.86 -0.91
C ASP A 156 12.94 -2.43 0.24
N PHE A 157 11.90 -3.18 -0.12
CA PHE A 157 10.91 -3.76 0.79
C PHE A 157 10.88 -5.29 0.60
N PRO A 158 11.65 -6.07 1.38
CA PRO A 158 11.69 -7.52 1.27
C PRO A 158 10.35 -8.14 1.70
N VAL A 159 9.88 -9.13 0.95
CA VAL A 159 8.64 -9.84 1.24
C VAL A 159 8.92 -11.35 1.26
N PRO A 160 8.63 -12.04 2.38
CA PRO A 160 9.01 -13.44 2.55
C PRO A 160 8.07 -14.41 1.80
N PRO A 161 8.52 -15.65 1.54
CA PRO A 161 7.63 -16.74 1.13
C PRO A 161 6.55 -16.98 2.18
N GLY A 162 5.38 -17.41 1.73
CA GLY A 162 4.16 -17.49 2.55
C GLY A 162 3.31 -16.22 2.44
N VAL A 163 3.92 -15.03 2.47
CA VAL A 163 3.23 -13.81 2.00
C VAL A 163 3.24 -13.79 0.49
N LEU A 164 4.41 -13.95 -0.12
CA LEU A 164 4.50 -14.33 -1.53
C LEU A 164 4.17 -15.82 -1.69
N ASP A 165 3.39 -16.12 -2.72
CA ASP A 165 3.19 -17.48 -3.22
C ASP A 165 4.28 -17.78 -4.25
N TYR A 166 5.24 -18.62 -3.88
CA TYR A 166 6.40 -18.95 -4.73
C TYR A 166 6.05 -19.89 -5.87
N ASN A 167 4.84 -20.45 -5.90
CA ASN A 167 4.38 -21.32 -6.96
C ASN A 167 2.93 -21.00 -7.35
N GLY A 168 2.62 -19.72 -7.50
CA GLY A 168 1.26 -19.24 -7.76
C GLY A 168 1.16 -17.76 -8.10
N ASP A 169 -0.07 -17.29 -8.11
CA ASP A 169 -0.41 -15.89 -8.42
C ASP A 169 -0.28 -14.99 -7.19
N ASN A 170 0.32 -13.82 -7.39
CA ASN A 170 0.54 -12.83 -6.34
C ASN A 170 -0.17 -11.53 -6.70
N THR A 171 -1.12 -11.11 -5.86
CA THR A 171 -1.78 -9.81 -5.97
C THR A 171 -0.88 -8.72 -5.38
N ILE A 172 -0.47 -7.78 -6.23
CA ILE A 172 0.33 -6.62 -5.82
C ILE A 172 -0.55 -5.38 -5.95
N ALA A 173 -0.64 -4.58 -4.89
CA ALA A 173 -1.33 -3.30 -4.93
C ALA A 173 -0.44 -2.19 -4.38
N VAL A 174 -0.46 -1.04 -5.05
CA VAL A 174 0.29 0.15 -4.65
C VAL A 174 -0.67 1.32 -4.59
N THR A 175 -0.85 1.87 -3.39
CA THR A 175 -1.61 3.10 -3.20
C THR A 175 -0.65 4.27 -3.21
N VAL A 176 -0.82 5.22 -4.13
CA VAL A 176 0.04 6.39 -4.29
C VAL A 176 -0.75 7.64 -3.94
N TRP A 177 -0.29 8.36 -2.92
CA TRP A 177 -0.80 9.67 -2.54
C TRP A 177 0.17 10.76 -3.00
N SER A 178 -0.21 11.49 -4.04
CA SER A 178 0.46 12.72 -4.47
C SER A 178 0.11 13.88 -3.54
N GLN A 179 1.14 14.52 -2.99
CA GLN A 179 1.03 15.68 -2.10
C GLN A 179 1.36 17.00 -2.83
N SER A 180 1.52 16.96 -4.16
CA SER A 180 1.80 18.13 -5.01
C SER A 180 0.70 18.33 -6.06
N VAL A 181 0.45 19.59 -6.40
CA VAL A 181 -0.42 19.97 -7.54
C VAL A 181 0.16 19.53 -8.88
N ASP A 182 1.49 19.41 -8.96
CA ASP A 182 2.20 18.94 -10.16
C ASP A 182 2.14 17.42 -10.31
N GLY A 183 1.50 16.71 -9.37
CA GLY A 183 1.40 15.27 -9.39
C GLY A 183 2.64 14.53 -8.89
N ALA A 184 2.58 13.21 -9.00
CA ALA A 184 3.61 12.29 -8.54
C ALA A 184 3.81 11.12 -9.51
N GLU A 185 5.04 10.65 -9.57
CA GLU A 185 5.43 9.48 -10.35
C GLU A 185 6.24 8.53 -9.47
N ILE A 186 5.99 7.24 -9.61
CA ILE A 186 6.70 6.18 -8.90
C ILE A 186 6.98 5.02 -9.84
N LYS A 187 8.14 4.39 -9.71
CA LYS A 187 8.44 3.09 -10.33
C LYS A 187 8.45 2.02 -9.26
N VAL A 188 7.93 0.86 -9.62
CA VAL A 188 7.82 -0.30 -8.74
C VAL A 188 8.44 -1.47 -9.48
N ASP A 189 9.61 -1.89 -9.00
CA ASP A 189 10.33 -3.05 -9.50
C ASP A 189 10.32 -4.14 -8.43
N TRP A 190 10.62 -5.37 -8.83
CA TRP A 190 10.98 -6.44 -7.90
C TRP A 190 12.43 -6.88 -8.16
N ASN A 191 13.16 -7.24 -7.12
CA ASN A 191 14.51 -7.75 -7.19
C ASN A 191 14.58 -9.14 -6.60
N VAL A 192 15.49 -9.95 -7.14
CA VAL A 192 16.00 -11.14 -6.47
C VAL A 192 17.26 -10.73 -5.72
N ASP A 193 17.19 -10.71 -4.38
CA ASP A 193 18.30 -10.24 -3.55
C ASP A 193 19.38 -11.32 -3.38
N TYR A 194 18.95 -12.57 -3.19
CA TYR A 194 19.82 -13.74 -3.14
C TYR A 194 19.09 -15.01 -3.58
N VAL A 195 19.88 -16.03 -3.91
CA VAL A 195 19.42 -17.39 -4.20
C VAL A 195 20.35 -18.38 -3.51
N HIS A 196 19.79 -19.24 -2.67
CA HIS A 196 20.52 -20.29 -1.95
C HIS A 196 19.85 -21.65 -2.15
N GLU A 197 20.66 -22.71 -2.19
CA GLU A 197 20.12 -24.06 -2.04
C GLU A 197 19.69 -24.27 -0.59
N THR A 198 18.54 -24.93 -0.42
CA THR A 198 18.00 -25.22 0.91
C THR A 198 17.33 -26.59 0.92
N SER A 199 17.35 -27.22 2.10
CA SER A 199 16.56 -28.44 2.36
C SER A 199 15.16 -28.12 2.89
N PHE A 200 14.88 -26.85 3.20
CA PHE A 200 13.56 -26.39 3.61
C PHE A 200 12.66 -26.22 2.40
N ASP A 201 11.41 -26.65 2.49
CA ASP A 201 10.43 -26.47 1.42
C ASP A 201 9.91 -25.03 1.42
N MET A 202 10.44 -24.18 0.53
CA MET A 202 9.98 -22.79 0.34
C MET A 202 8.70 -22.69 -0.49
N ASN A 203 8.23 -23.80 -1.06
CA ASN A 203 6.97 -23.90 -1.81
C ASN A 203 5.84 -24.52 -0.96
N PHE A 204 5.96 -24.42 0.37
CA PHE A 204 4.95 -24.93 1.30
C PHE A 204 3.56 -24.35 1.04
N ASP A 205 2.51 -25.12 1.34
CA ASP A 205 1.14 -24.62 1.28
C ASP A 205 0.88 -23.55 2.35
N GLY A 206 0.90 -22.30 1.90
CA GLY A 206 0.61 -21.12 2.71
C GLY A 206 -0.73 -20.46 2.38
N ALA A 207 -1.64 -21.12 1.65
CA ALA A 207 -2.86 -20.47 1.15
C ALA A 207 -3.71 -19.83 2.26
N TYR A 208 -3.73 -20.44 3.45
CA TYR A 208 -4.44 -19.91 4.63
C TYR A 208 -3.88 -18.58 5.17
N LEU A 209 -2.63 -18.23 4.83
CA LEU A 209 -2.03 -16.92 5.15
C LEU A 209 -2.55 -15.84 4.20
N ARG A 210 -3.14 -16.20 3.07
CA ARG A 210 -3.53 -15.27 2.01
C ARG A 210 -5.05 -15.29 1.78
N PRO A 211 -5.90 -15.08 2.82
CA PRO A 211 -7.33 -15.08 2.60
C PRO A 211 -7.70 -13.98 1.59
N GLY A 212 -8.65 -14.34 0.72
CA GLY A 212 -9.11 -13.50 -0.36
C GLY A 212 -10.12 -12.44 0.09
N TRP A 213 -10.49 -11.61 -0.88
CA TRP A 213 -11.50 -10.58 -0.74
C TRP A 213 -12.91 -11.16 -0.58
N ILE A 214 -13.74 -10.47 0.20
CA ILE A 214 -15.14 -10.81 0.45
C ILE A 214 -16.04 -9.62 0.07
N GLU A 215 -17.24 -9.90 -0.44
CA GLU A 215 -18.13 -8.89 -1.03
C GLU A 215 -18.70 -7.92 0.01
N GLU A 216 -18.85 -8.37 1.25
CA GLU A 216 -19.34 -7.59 2.39
C GLU A 216 -18.51 -6.33 2.62
N ARG A 217 -17.23 -6.32 2.24
CA ARG A 217 -16.38 -5.13 2.34
C ARG A 217 -16.90 -3.92 1.56
N ARG A 218 -17.79 -4.11 0.58
CA ARG A 218 -18.42 -3.01 -0.16
C ARG A 218 -19.28 -2.10 0.73
N GLU A 219 -19.73 -2.55 1.91
CA GLU A 219 -20.49 -1.72 2.84
C GLU A 219 -19.64 -0.59 3.49
N TYR A 220 -18.31 -0.68 3.41
CA TYR A 220 -17.37 0.31 3.94
C TYR A 220 -16.85 1.31 2.89
N ALA A 221 -17.49 1.37 1.72
CA ALA A 221 -17.22 2.33 0.67
C ALA A 221 -17.33 3.79 1.18
#